data_AF-A0A7S2BN02-F1
#
_entry.id   AF-A0A7S2BN02-F1
#
_cell.length_a   1.000
_cell.length_b   1.000
_cell.length_c   1.000
_cell.angle_alpha   90.00
_cell.angle_beta   90.00
_cell.angle_gamma   90.00
#
_symmetry.space_group_name_H-M   'P 1'
#
loop_
_entity.id
_entity.type
_entity.pdbx_description
1 polymer ?
#
loop_
_entity_poly.entity_id
_entity_poly.type
_entity_poly.pdbx_seq_one_letter_code
_entity_poly.pdbx_strand_id
1 'polypeptide(L)'
;VRGSRCHHPCPARGGATRAEMGGRPSRDAEGEDDLTMAEVGKHTSKDDAWLVLFGEAIDVTKFIPLHPGGEDLIVSYLGKDATKDWQEIHTPDTLDRMMEHLTKVGKVKADRGGILSWLVSRFRAPGSSAASPMKRPGEQAAQAAEEDEEEDDGQPERVRWTAEHEAELPPGGLFDLKELSRWDGKQLPMCIGVCGVVVDVSSSDNFVPDFGYGKLWAGKDTTYAMATVSLKDYDANKFDFKLADFSEDQFKALAGWYKHFTTKYRAVGKLKELQDWDFSSVRKLADELPATNFASK
;
A
#
# COMPACT_ATOMS: atom_id res chain seq x y z
N VAL A 1 -78.85 -42.82 13.92
CA VAL A 1 -79.10 -41.96 15.11
C VAL A 1 -77.88 -41.07 15.30
N ARG A 2 -78.12 -39.76 15.50
CA ARG A 2 -77.29 -38.69 16.11
C ARG A 2 -75.89 -39.13 16.62
N GLY A 3 -74.79 -38.40 16.44
CA GLY A 3 -74.61 -36.96 16.34
C GLY A 3 -73.41 -36.56 17.21
N SER A 4 -72.85 -35.38 16.91
CA SER A 4 -72.10 -34.47 17.79
C SER A 4 -70.78 -34.94 18.45
N ARG A 5 -69.63 -34.32 18.13
CA ARG A 5 -69.09 -33.01 18.56
C ARG A 5 -68.58 -32.99 20.02
N CYS A 6 -67.34 -32.51 20.15
CA CYS A 6 -66.80 -31.60 21.19
C CYS A 6 -65.87 -32.14 22.31
N HIS A 7 -64.69 -31.49 22.35
CA HIS A 7 -64.03 -30.81 23.49
C HIS A 7 -62.78 -31.43 24.15
N HIS A 8 -61.74 -30.58 24.19
CA HIS A 8 -60.42 -30.69 24.82
C HIS A 8 -60.48 -30.86 26.36
N PRO A 9 -59.36 -31.17 27.05
CA PRO A 9 -58.37 -30.13 27.40
C PRO A 9 -56.89 -30.56 27.36
N CYS A 10 -56.05 -29.56 27.16
CA CYS A 10 -54.60 -29.56 27.40
C CYS A 10 -54.33 -29.37 28.92
N PRO A 11 -53.30 -29.99 29.50
CA PRO A 11 -52.64 -29.45 30.69
C PRO A 11 -51.20 -29.01 30.38
N ALA A 12 -50.83 -27.91 31.04
CA ALA A 12 -49.60 -27.16 30.84
C ALA A 12 -48.40 -27.70 31.64
N ARG A 13 -47.22 -27.42 31.08
CA ARG A 13 -45.91 -27.09 31.70
C ARG A 13 -45.26 -28.08 32.67
N GLY A 14 -44.13 -28.64 32.21
CA GLY A 14 -42.97 -28.98 33.02
C GLY A 14 -41.72 -28.78 32.15
N GLY A 15 -40.84 -27.86 32.55
CA GLY A 15 -39.59 -27.56 31.82
C GLY A 15 -38.43 -28.46 32.24
N ALA A 16 -37.50 -28.71 31.31
CA ALA A 16 -36.08 -28.95 31.60
C ALA A 16 -35.24 -28.88 30.31
N THR A 17 -34.40 -27.85 30.26
CA THR A 17 -33.01 -27.80 29.78
C THR A 17 -32.63 -28.29 28.36
N ARG A 18 -32.25 -27.26 27.59
CA ARG A 18 -31.40 -27.19 26.39
C ARG A 18 -30.13 -28.04 26.50
N ALA A 19 -29.94 -28.95 25.54
CA ALA A 19 -28.64 -29.48 25.11
C ALA A 19 -28.40 -29.02 23.67
N GLU A 20 -27.35 -28.22 23.47
CA GLU A 20 -26.91 -27.72 22.17
C GLU A 20 -26.25 -28.84 21.36
N MET A 21 -26.82 -29.15 20.20
CA MET A 21 -26.16 -29.91 19.13
C MET A 21 -25.64 -28.89 18.12
N GLY A 22 -24.32 -28.74 18.06
CA GLY A 22 -23.63 -27.86 17.11
C GLY A 22 -23.82 -28.33 15.67
N GLY A 23 -24.63 -27.60 14.91
CA GLY A 23 -24.61 -27.65 13.45
C GLY A 23 -23.51 -26.75 12.90
N ARG A 24 -22.62 -27.30 12.05
CA ARG A 24 -21.72 -26.49 11.23
C ARG A 24 -22.54 -25.64 10.27
N PRO A 25 -22.36 -24.30 10.21
CA PRO A 25 -22.88 -23.53 9.10
C PRO A 25 -22.08 -23.86 7.84
N SER A 26 -22.82 -24.17 6.78
CA SER A 26 -22.34 -24.21 5.41
C SER A 26 -21.69 -22.88 5.02
N ARG A 27 -20.51 -22.95 4.40
CA ARG A 27 -19.85 -21.80 3.77
C ARG A 27 -20.56 -21.52 2.46
N ASP A 28 -21.50 -20.59 2.50
CA ASP A 28 -21.88 -19.82 1.33
C ASP A 28 -21.29 -18.43 1.49
N ALA A 29 -20.61 -17.99 0.44
CA ALA A 29 -20.01 -16.68 0.28
C ALA A 29 -21.00 -15.55 0.61
N GLU A 30 -20.50 -14.46 1.21
CA GLU A 30 -20.83 -13.04 0.98
C GLU A 30 -20.28 -12.19 2.15
N GLY A 31 -19.31 -11.30 1.86
CA GLY A 31 -18.86 -10.22 2.77
C GLY A 31 -17.40 -10.31 3.26
N GLU A 32 -16.41 -10.09 2.39
CA GLU A 32 -15.05 -9.74 2.85
C GLU A 32 -15.04 -8.27 3.32
N ASP A 33 -15.32 -8.04 4.60
CA ASP A 33 -15.00 -6.75 5.22
C ASP A 33 -13.47 -6.62 5.29
N ASP A 34 -12.88 -5.76 4.45
CA ASP A 34 -11.43 -5.52 4.46
C ASP A 34 -10.94 -5.25 5.92
N LEU A 35 -9.87 -5.96 6.33
CA LEU A 35 -9.25 -5.91 7.66
C LEU A 35 -8.68 -4.51 7.95
N THR A 36 -8.42 -4.15 9.20
CA THR A 36 -7.73 -2.88 9.52
C THR A 36 -6.36 -3.16 10.09
N MET A 37 -5.43 -2.21 9.99
CA MET A 37 -4.14 -2.32 10.71
C MET A 37 -4.33 -2.45 12.23
N ALA A 38 -5.42 -1.90 12.79
CA ALA A 38 -5.77 -2.09 14.19
C ALA A 38 -6.16 -3.54 14.52
N GLU A 39 -6.73 -4.27 13.55
CA GLU A 39 -6.99 -5.70 13.70
C GLU A 39 -5.67 -6.47 13.64
N VAL A 40 -4.85 -6.22 12.61
CA VAL A 40 -3.54 -6.86 12.46
C VAL A 40 -2.66 -6.66 13.69
N GLY A 41 -2.66 -5.46 14.27
CA GLY A 41 -1.91 -5.12 15.49
C GLY A 41 -2.31 -5.88 16.75
N LYS A 42 -3.38 -6.68 16.74
CA LYS A 42 -3.72 -7.59 17.85
C LYS A 42 -2.90 -8.88 17.81
N HIS A 43 -2.41 -9.26 16.63
CA HIS A 43 -1.72 -10.52 16.35
C HIS A 43 -0.20 -10.33 16.40
N THR A 44 0.32 -10.13 17.62
CA THR A 44 1.73 -9.73 17.87
C THR A 44 2.55 -10.78 18.62
N SER A 45 2.00 -11.95 18.92
CA SER A 45 2.67 -13.00 19.69
C SER A 45 3.04 -14.18 18.80
N LYS A 46 4.04 -15.00 19.21
CA LYS A 46 4.53 -16.12 18.38
C LYS A 46 3.48 -17.20 18.11
N ASP A 47 2.44 -17.28 18.94
CA ASP A 47 1.30 -18.20 18.85
C ASP A 47 0.08 -17.58 18.13
N ASP A 48 0.13 -16.28 17.84
CA ASP A 48 -0.89 -15.53 17.11
C ASP A 48 -0.22 -14.34 16.40
N ALA A 49 0.42 -14.62 15.26
CA ALA A 49 1.38 -13.74 14.61
C ALA A 49 0.94 -13.37 13.20
N TRP A 50 0.52 -12.13 12.98
CA TRP A 50 0.25 -11.62 11.64
C TRP A 50 1.22 -10.51 11.28
N LEU A 51 1.43 -10.31 9.99
CA LEU A 51 2.07 -9.11 9.44
C LEU A 51 1.39 -8.76 8.11
N VAL A 52 1.62 -7.56 7.60
CA VAL A 52 1.14 -7.15 6.27
C VAL A 52 2.28 -7.17 5.29
N LEU A 53 2.07 -7.84 4.15
CA LEU A 53 2.88 -7.69 2.96
C LEU A 53 1.96 -7.33 1.80
N PHE A 54 2.30 -6.27 1.07
CA PHE A 54 1.62 -5.86 -0.15
C PHE A 54 0.11 -5.62 0.03
N GLY A 55 -0.29 -5.14 1.21
CA GLY A 55 -1.69 -4.89 1.55
C GLY A 55 -2.50 -6.13 1.92
N GLU A 56 -1.87 -7.30 2.05
CA GLU A 56 -2.49 -8.52 2.56
C GLU A 56 -1.98 -8.83 3.96
N ALA A 57 -2.90 -9.08 4.90
CA ALA A 57 -2.56 -9.66 6.19
C ALA A 57 -2.24 -11.14 5.99
N ILE A 58 -1.08 -11.54 6.47
CA ILE A 58 -0.55 -12.89 6.37
C ILE A 58 -0.29 -13.39 7.80
N ASP A 59 -0.88 -14.53 8.12
CA ASP A 59 -0.58 -15.28 9.33
C ASP A 59 0.73 -16.04 9.11
N VAL A 60 1.73 -15.64 9.90
CA VAL A 60 3.10 -16.16 9.89
C VAL A 60 3.38 -17.06 11.09
N THR A 61 2.39 -17.38 11.92
CA THR A 61 2.53 -18.14 13.18
C THR A 61 3.32 -19.43 12.99
N LYS A 62 2.96 -20.22 11.97
CA LYS A 62 3.63 -21.49 11.66
C LYS A 62 4.97 -21.31 10.96
N PHE A 63 5.19 -20.13 10.38
CA PHE A 63 6.36 -19.82 9.57
C PHE A 63 7.51 -19.23 10.40
N ILE A 64 7.23 -18.61 11.55
CA ILE A 64 8.26 -18.08 12.47
C ILE A 64 9.44 -19.05 12.68
N PRO A 65 9.26 -20.32 13.08
CA PRO A 65 10.38 -21.24 13.31
C PRO A 65 11.08 -21.70 12.03
N LEU A 66 10.51 -21.42 10.86
CA LEU A 66 11.05 -21.76 9.54
C LEU A 66 11.72 -20.56 8.86
N HIS A 67 11.71 -19.38 9.48
CA HIS A 67 12.22 -18.16 8.88
C HIS A 67 13.74 -18.23 8.67
N PRO A 68 14.26 -18.18 7.41
CA PRO A 68 15.69 -18.36 7.12
C PRO A 68 16.61 -17.34 7.79
N GLY A 69 16.13 -16.12 8.06
CA GLY A 69 16.85 -15.08 8.79
C GLY A 69 16.82 -15.23 10.32
N GLY A 70 16.17 -16.27 10.85
CA GLY A 70 15.97 -16.51 12.28
C GLY A 70 14.68 -15.86 12.82
N GLU A 71 14.16 -16.42 13.92
CA GLU A 71 12.88 -16.02 14.50
C GLU A 71 12.85 -14.54 14.93
N ASP A 72 13.95 -14.03 15.48
CA ASP A 72 14.00 -12.69 16.09
C ASP A 72 13.71 -11.58 15.08
N LEU A 73 14.10 -11.76 13.81
CA LEU A 73 13.87 -10.79 12.75
C LEU A 73 12.38 -10.69 12.42
N ILE A 74 11.72 -11.80 12.11
CA ILE A 74 10.29 -11.81 11.76
C ILE A 74 9.42 -11.40 12.96
N VAL A 75 9.80 -11.79 14.18
CA VAL A 75 9.09 -11.41 15.42
C VAL A 75 9.07 -9.90 15.63
N SER A 76 10.10 -9.18 15.17
CA SER A 76 10.14 -7.72 15.28
C SER A 76 9.10 -7.01 14.40
N TYR A 77 8.52 -7.70 13.42
CA TYR A 77 7.54 -7.17 12.46
C TYR A 77 6.09 -7.61 12.71
N LEU A 78 5.83 -8.40 13.75
CA LEU A 78 4.46 -8.85 14.05
C LEU A 78 3.54 -7.66 14.36
N GLY A 79 2.31 -7.75 13.85
CA GLY A 79 1.29 -6.70 13.93
C GLY A 79 1.56 -5.48 13.05
N LYS A 80 2.56 -5.51 12.16
CA LYS A 80 2.99 -4.35 11.35
C LYS A 80 2.90 -4.63 9.86
N ASP A 81 2.95 -3.55 9.08
CA ASP A 81 3.25 -3.63 7.66
C ASP A 81 4.76 -3.72 7.47
N ALA A 82 5.20 -4.86 6.96
CA ALA A 82 6.59 -5.19 6.73
C ALA A 82 6.98 -5.08 5.25
N THR A 83 6.07 -4.59 4.39
CA THR A 83 6.26 -4.58 2.93
C THR A 83 7.57 -3.93 2.52
N LYS A 84 7.88 -2.76 3.09
CA LYS A 84 9.08 -2.00 2.75
C LYS A 84 10.35 -2.77 3.13
N ASP A 85 10.46 -3.20 4.38
CA ASP A 85 11.63 -3.93 4.87
C ASP A 85 11.78 -5.27 4.13
N TRP A 86 10.66 -5.95 3.83
CA TRP A 86 10.67 -7.19 3.07
C TRP A 86 11.27 -7.00 1.68
N GLN A 87 10.92 -5.91 0.97
CA GLN A 87 11.42 -5.60 -0.37
C GLN A 87 12.91 -5.26 -0.44
N GLU A 88 13.52 -4.86 0.68
CA GLU A 88 14.95 -4.50 0.72
C GLU A 88 15.86 -5.74 0.79
N ILE A 89 15.32 -6.89 1.21
CA ILE A 89 16.10 -8.11 1.48
C ILE A 89 15.53 -9.37 0.82
N HIS A 90 14.34 -9.30 0.21
CA HIS A 90 13.72 -10.42 -0.49
C HIS A 90 13.35 -10.04 -1.92
N THR A 91 13.66 -10.95 -2.84
CA THR A 91 13.18 -10.89 -4.23
C THR A 91 11.66 -11.14 -4.28
N PRO A 92 10.91 -10.55 -5.23
CA PRO A 92 9.45 -10.66 -5.29
C PRO A 92 8.90 -12.10 -5.29
N ASP A 93 9.62 -13.03 -5.89
CA ASP A 93 9.29 -14.47 -5.98
C ASP A 93 9.49 -15.24 -4.66
N THR A 94 10.20 -14.66 -3.70
CA THR A 94 10.43 -15.26 -2.39
C THR A 94 9.12 -15.46 -1.64
N LEU A 95 8.17 -14.53 -1.78
CA LEU A 95 6.86 -14.67 -1.15
C LEU A 95 6.13 -15.89 -1.71
N ASP A 96 6.13 -16.05 -3.04
CA ASP A 96 5.46 -17.16 -3.74
C ASP A 96 6.03 -18.52 -3.36
N ARG A 97 7.35 -18.64 -3.20
CA ARG A 97 7.99 -19.87 -2.68
C ARG A 97 7.57 -20.18 -1.24
N MET A 98 7.35 -19.15 -0.42
CA MET A 98 6.99 -19.30 0.98
C MET A 98 5.49 -19.45 1.18
N MET A 99 4.66 -19.18 0.15
CA MET A 99 3.20 -19.23 0.23
C MET A 99 2.65 -20.59 0.68
N GLU A 100 3.37 -21.69 0.43
CA GLU A 100 2.96 -23.02 0.92
C GLU A 100 2.94 -23.12 2.46
N HIS A 101 3.70 -22.26 3.14
CA HIS A 101 3.82 -22.21 4.59
C HIS A 101 3.14 -20.98 5.23
N LEU A 102 2.62 -20.07 4.40
CA LEU A 102 1.97 -18.84 4.83
C LEU A 102 0.45 -18.96 4.67
N THR A 103 -0.30 -18.38 5.61
CA THR A 103 -1.77 -18.37 5.51
C THR A 103 -2.25 -16.95 5.24
N LYS A 104 -2.86 -16.73 4.06
CA LYS A 104 -3.51 -15.45 3.76
C LYS A 104 -4.75 -15.30 4.63
N VAL A 105 -4.80 -14.20 5.37
CA VAL A 105 -5.94 -13.88 6.25
C VAL A 105 -6.95 -13.04 5.49
N GLY A 106 -6.49 -12.02 4.76
CA GLY A 106 -7.35 -11.16 3.97
C GLY A 106 -6.69 -9.83 3.64
N LYS A 107 -7.38 -9.03 2.83
CA LYS A 107 -6.93 -7.69 2.46
C LYS A 107 -7.05 -6.75 3.64
N VAL A 108 -6.03 -5.92 3.84
CA VAL A 108 -6.05 -4.85 4.82
C VAL A 108 -6.52 -3.59 4.12
N LYS A 109 -7.57 -2.96 4.64
CA LYS A 109 -7.95 -1.57 4.34
C LYS A 109 -6.68 -0.77 4.39
N ALA A 110 -6.30 -0.23 3.23
CA ALA A 110 -5.29 0.82 3.15
C ALA A 110 -5.56 1.76 4.32
N ASP A 111 -4.60 1.83 5.23
CA ASP A 111 -4.73 2.70 6.37
C ASP A 111 -4.90 4.11 5.81
N ARG A 112 -6.14 4.62 5.81
CA ARG A 112 -6.47 6.00 5.44
C ARG A 112 -5.68 6.98 6.31
N GLY A 113 -5.19 6.51 7.45
CA GLY A 113 -4.30 7.15 8.39
C GLY A 113 -2.85 6.66 8.32
N GLY A 114 -2.36 5.87 7.37
CA GLY A 114 -0.97 5.40 7.41
C GLY A 114 -0.03 6.50 6.95
N ILE A 115 -0.36 7.04 5.77
CA ILE A 115 0.27 8.24 5.26
C ILE A 115 -0.18 9.49 6.02
N LEU A 116 -1.44 9.55 6.48
CA LEU A 116 -1.96 10.70 7.21
C LEU A 116 -1.46 10.75 8.66
N SER A 117 -1.34 9.60 9.36
CA SER A 117 -0.68 9.48 10.68
C SER A 117 0.83 9.66 10.55
N TRP A 118 1.47 9.16 9.48
CA TRP A 118 2.87 9.49 9.20
C TRP A 118 3.09 10.99 8.97
N LEU A 119 2.24 11.64 8.15
CA LEU A 119 2.23 13.10 7.96
C LEU A 119 1.98 13.79 9.31
N VAL A 120 0.84 13.55 9.97
CA VAL A 120 0.40 14.17 11.23
C VAL A 120 1.38 13.95 12.39
N SER A 121 2.00 12.77 12.50
CA SER A 121 3.05 12.47 13.50
C SER A 121 4.28 13.35 13.32
N ARG A 122 4.58 13.75 12.07
CA ARG A 122 5.74 14.58 11.70
C ARG A 122 5.47 16.09 11.74
N PHE A 123 4.21 16.52 11.89
CA PHE A 123 3.81 17.91 12.11
C PHE A 123 3.68 18.30 13.59
N ARG A 124 3.91 17.37 14.52
CA ARG A 124 3.90 17.67 15.95
C ARG A 124 5.21 18.37 16.34
N ALA A 125 5.11 19.63 16.76
CA ALA A 125 6.26 20.40 17.26
C ALA A 125 6.96 19.67 18.43
N PRO A 126 8.30 19.71 18.52
CA PRO A 126 9.03 19.03 19.58
C PRO A 126 8.85 19.76 20.90
N GLY A 127 8.19 19.12 21.86
CA GLY A 127 8.16 19.51 23.26
C GLY A 127 8.69 18.39 24.14
N SER A 128 9.88 18.60 24.71
CA SER A 128 10.51 17.86 25.83
C SER A 128 10.92 16.40 25.56
N SER A 129 12.18 16.13 25.19
CA SER A 129 13.35 15.91 26.07
C SER A 129 13.54 14.44 26.47
N ALA A 130 14.60 13.80 25.94
CA ALA A 130 15.73 13.29 26.74
C ALA A 130 16.80 12.71 25.80
N ALA A 131 18.06 13.00 26.13
CA ALA A 131 19.25 12.84 25.30
C ALA A 131 19.73 11.39 25.11
N SER A 132 20.37 11.13 23.96
CA SER A 132 21.29 10.01 23.74
C SER A 132 22.66 10.26 24.39
N PRO A 133 23.47 9.23 24.62
CA PRO A 133 24.92 9.34 24.52
C PRO A 133 25.42 8.82 23.17
N MET A 134 26.15 9.68 22.48
CA MET A 134 26.94 9.41 21.27
C MET A 134 28.14 8.50 21.57
N LYS A 135 28.53 7.65 20.62
CA LYS A 135 29.92 7.19 20.45
C LYS A 135 30.50 7.77 19.16
N ARG A 136 31.76 8.20 19.25
CA ARG A 136 32.53 8.95 18.24
C ARG A 136 33.00 8.04 17.08
N PRO A 137 33.25 8.61 15.89
CA PRO A 137 33.69 7.86 14.72
C PRO A 137 35.20 7.57 14.75
N GLY A 138 35.58 6.40 14.23
CA GLY A 138 36.96 6.02 13.92
C GLY A 138 37.01 5.48 12.49
N GLU A 139 37.99 5.98 11.73
CA GLU A 139 38.32 5.68 10.34
C GLU A 139 38.48 4.18 10.05
N GLN A 140 38.14 3.76 8.82
CA GLN A 140 39.15 3.27 7.87
C GLN A 140 38.59 3.15 6.45
N ALA A 141 39.47 3.46 5.51
CA ALA A 141 39.26 3.54 4.08
C ALA A 141 39.52 2.22 3.36
N ALA A 142 38.95 2.15 2.15
CA ALA A 142 39.44 1.46 0.96
C ALA A 142 39.55 -0.08 0.96
N GLN A 143 38.69 -0.71 0.15
CA GLN A 143 38.90 -1.86 -0.75
C GLN A 143 37.52 -2.28 -1.26
N ALA A 144 37.32 -2.95 -2.39
CA ALA A 144 37.96 -3.04 -3.69
C ALA A 144 36.82 -3.61 -4.57
N ALA A 145 36.84 -3.35 -5.86
CA ALA A 145 35.87 -3.91 -6.79
C ALA A 145 35.91 -5.45 -6.72
N GLU A 146 34.79 -6.04 -6.34
CA GLU A 146 34.46 -7.42 -6.66
C GLU A 146 33.11 -7.35 -7.36
N GLU A 147 33.14 -7.65 -8.65
CA GLU A 147 31.97 -7.87 -9.50
C GLU A 147 31.39 -9.20 -9.03
N ASP A 148 30.37 -9.16 -8.18
CA ASP A 148 29.53 -10.32 -7.92
C ASP A 148 28.74 -10.58 -9.21
N GLU A 149 29.11 -11.65 -9.90
CA GLU A 149 28.31 -12.25 -10.97
C GLU A 149 27.03 -12.80 -10.34
N GLU A 150 26.01 -11.94 -10.21
CA GLU A 150 24.66 -12.36 -9.84
C GLU A 150 24.11 -13.29 -10.93
N GLU A 151 23.68 -14.49 -10.52
CA GLU A 151 22.99 -15.45 -11.38
C GLU A 151 21.70 -14.80 -11.92
N ASP A 152 21.67 -14.53 -13.23
CA ASP A 152 20.55 -13.98 -14.00
C ASP A 152 19.30 -14.86 -13.84
N ASP A 153 18.39 -14.45 -12.96
CA ASP A 153 17.14 -15.14 -12.62
C ASP A 153 16.01 -14.91 -13.64
N GLY A 154 16.30 -14.22 -14.75
CA GLY A 154 15.36 -14.04 -15.85
C GLY A 154 14.14 -13.17 -15.51
N GLN A 155 14.18 -12.36 -14.44
CA GLN A 155 13.17 -11.31 -14.26
C GLN A 155 13.27 -10.29 -15.41
N PRO A 156 12.14 -9.82 -15.98
CA PRO A 156 12.19 -8.79 -17.00
C PRO A 156 12.86 -7.55 -16.40
N GLU A 157 14.03 -7.22 -16.94
CA GLU A 157 14.85 -6.11 -16.50
C GLU A 157 14.00 -4.83 -16.49
N ARG A 158 14.03 -4.08 -15.38
CA ARG A 158 13.22 -2.86 -15.25
C ARG A 158 13.65 -1.85 -16.31
N VAL A 159 12.68 -1.33 -17.05
CA VAL A 159 12.95 -0.31 -18.07
C VAL A 159 13.33 1.01 -17.39
N ARG A 160 14.64 1.26 -17.28
CA ARG A 160 15.18 2.51 -16.77
C ARG A 160 15.09 3.61 -17.82
N TRP A 161 14.93 4.84 -17.37
CA TRP A 161 14.91 6.00 -18.27
C TRP A 161 16.26 6.19 -18.99
N THR A 162 16.19 6.49 -20.29
CA THR A 162 17.36 6.79 -21.15
C THR A 162 17.06 7.96 -22.09
N ALA A 163 18.06 8.43 -22.83
CA ALA A 163 17.88 9.50 -23.81
C ALA A 163 16.94 9.12 -24.97
N GLU A 164 16.82 7.83 -25.30
CA GLU A 164 15.91 7.35 -26.36
C GLU A 164 14.45 7.52 -25.92
N HIS A 165 14.16 7.26 -24.65
CA HIS A 165 12.84 7.48 -24.08
C HIS A 165 12.47 8.96 -24.03
N GLU A 166 13.44 9.87 -23.86
CA GLU A 166 13.17 11.31 -23.93
C GLU A 166 12.63 11.72 -25.31
N ALA A 167 13.06 11.06 -26.37
CA ALA A 167 12.57 11.30 -27.73
C ALA A 167 11.16 10.74 -27.99
N GLU A 168 10.69 9.80 -27.17
CA GLU A 168 9.33 9.24 -27.20
C GLU A 168 8.29 10.11 -26.47
N LEU A 169 8.73 11.18 -25.77
CA LEU A 169 7.81 12.10 -25.10
C LEU A 169 6.87 12.78 -26.10
N PRO A 170 5.59 12.98 -25.73
CA PRO A 170 4.65 13.66 -26.61
C PRO A 170 5.06 15.12 -26.86
N PRO A 171 4.67 15.72 -28.00
CA PRO A 171 5.04 17.09 -28.34
C PRO A 171 4.70 18.09 -27.23
N GLY A 172 5.70 18.85 -26.79
CA GLY A 172 5.54 19.82 -25.70
C GLY A 172 5.37 19.20 -24.31
N GLY A 173 5.62 17.90 -24.16
CA GLY A 173 5.44 17.17 -22.90
C GLY A 173 3.97 17.12 -22.46
N LEU A 174 3.03 17.21 -23.39
CA LEU A 174 1.60 17.17 -23.10
C LEU A 174 1.05 15.79 -23.41
N PHE A 175 0.81 15.01 -22.36
CA PHE A 175 0.28 13.65 -22.43
C PHE A 175 -1.25 13.68 -22.47
N ASP A 176 -1.87 12.86 -23.31
CA ASP A 176 -3.23 12.37 -23.04
C ASP A 176 -3.19 11.02 -22.30
N LEU A 177 -4.35 10.53 -21.82
CA LEU A 177 -4.43 9.25 -21.12
C LEU A 177 -3.92 8.06 -21.94
N LYS A 178 -4.11 8.09 -23.26
CA LYS A 178 -3.67 7.02 -24.14
C LYS A 178 -2.15 7.01 -24.22
N GLU A 179 -1.53 8.18 -24.35
CA GLU A 179 -0.08 8.33 -24.34
C GLU A 179 0.51 7.91 -23.00
N LEU A 180 -0.04 8.41 -21.88
CA LEU A 180 0.43 8.07 -20.54
C LEU A 180 0.37 6.55 -20.28
N SER A 181 -0.67 5.87 -20.77
CA SER A 181 -0.84 4.41 -20.58
C SER A 181 0.27 3.54 -21.17
N ARG A 182 1.06 4.07 -22.11
CA ARG A 182 2.23 3.38 -22.67
C ARG A 182 3.41 3.32 -21.70
N TRP A 183 3.43 4.20 -20.70
CA TRP A 183 4.50 4.35 -19.70
C TRP A 183 4.19 3.52 -18.47
N ASP A 184 3.95 2.23 -18.69
CA ASP A 184 3.51 1.27 -17.67
C ASP A 184 4.67 0.47 -17.04
N GLY A 185 5.91 0.77 -17.44
CA GLY A 185 7.11 0.09 -16.98
C GLY A 185 7.42 -1.23 -17.70
N LYS A 186 6.64 -1.62 -18.73
CA LYS A 186 6.88 -2.86 -19.49
C LYS A 186 7.74 -2.64 -20.73
N GLN A 187 7.34 -1.67 -21.57
CA GLN A 187 8.07 -1.31 -22.79
C GLN A 187 8.75 0.05 -22.67
N LEU A 188 8.10 0.97 -21.97
CA LEU A 188 8.65 2.29 -21.64
C LEU A 188 8.83 2.38 -20.12
N PRO A 189 9.69 3.30 -19.63
CA PRO A 189 9.78 3.61 -18.22
C PRO A 189 8.42 3.91 -17.60
N MET A 190 8.27 3.61 -16.31
CA MET A 190 6.99 3.82 -15.63
C MET A 190 6.77 5.29 -15.28
N CYS A 191 5.64 5.85 -15.72
CA CYS A 191 5.18 7.18 -15.34
C CYS A 191 3.82 7.13 -14.64
N ILE A 192 3.54 8.14 -13.81
CA ILE A 192 2.22 8.38 -13.24
C ILE A 192 1.86 9.88 -13.32
N GLY A 193 0.56 10.18 -13.36
CA GLY A 193 0.02 11.54 -13.23
C GLY A 193 -0.34 11.88 -11.79
N VAL A 194 0.00 13.09 -11.34
CA VAL A 194 -0.41 13.64 -10.04
C VAL A 194 -0.64 15.16 -10.17
N CYS A 195 -1.86 15.62 -9.89
CA CYS A 195 -2.27 17.02 -9.99
C CYS A 195 -1.91 17.65 -11.35
N GLY A 196 -2.13 16.89 -12.43
CA GLY A 196 -1.83 17.29 -13.81
C GLY A 196 -0.35 17.29 -14.20
N VAL A 197 0.56 16.87 -13.32
CA VAL A 197 1.99 16.69 -13.62
C VAL A 197 2.25 15.20 -13.86
N VAL A 198 2.97 14.89 -14.93
CA VAL A 198 3.45 13.51 -15.20
C VAL A 198 4.87 13.39 -14.65
N VAL A 199 5.10 12.38 -13.81
CA VAL A 199 6.40 12.10 -13.18
C VAL A 199 6.91 10.70 -13.54
N ASP A 200 8.22 10.58 -13.71
CA ASP A 200 8.93 9.34 -13.96
C ASP A 200 9.24 8.63 -12.64
N VAL A 201 8.59 7.50 -12.40
CA VAL A 201 8.76 6.67 -11.18
C VAL A 201 9.59 5.41 -11.45
N SER A 202 10.16 5.25 -12.64
CA SER A 202 10.94 4.07 -13.06
C SER A 202 12.20 3.83 -12.22
N SER A 203 12.65 4.85 -11.48
CA SER A 203 13.78 4.73 -10.56
C SER A 203 13.43 4.01 -9.24
N SER A 204 12.15 3.84 -8.93
CA SER A 204 11.67 3.40 -7.62
C SER A 204 11.39 1.90 -7.55
N ASP A 205 11.86 1.24 -6.48
CA ASP A 205 11.54 -0.17 -6.21
C ASP A 205 10.08 -0.40 -5.81
N ASN A 206 9.37 0.65 -5.39
CA ASN A 206 7.94 0.55 -5.04
C ASN A 206 7.02 0.44 -6.27
N PHE A 207 7.56 0.68 -7.47
CA PHE A 207 6.81 0.75 -8.72
C PHE A 207 7.27 -0.36 -9.66
N VAL A 208 6.71 -1.55 -9.45
CA VAL A 208 7.00 -2.76 -10.24
C VAL A 208 5.83 -3.04 -11.19
N PRO A 209 6.06 -3.26 -12.49
CA PRO A 209 5.00 -3.60 -13.43
C PRO A 209 4.17 -4.80 -12.94
N ASP A 210 2.85 -4.74 -13.12
CA ASP A 210 1.89 -5.78 -12.72
C ASP A 210 1.83 -6.12 -11.21
N PHE A 211 2.57 -5.41 -10.36
CA PHE A 211 2.62 -5.65 -8.92
C PHE A 211 2.49 -4.36 -8.09
N GLY A 212 1.96 -4.46 -6.86
CA GLY A 212 1.85 -3.35 -5.91
C GLY A 212 1.27 -2.06 -6.51
N TYR A 213 1.95 -0.92 -6.30
CA TYR A 213 1.55 0.36 -6.88
C TYR A 213 1.67 0.41 -8.41
N GLY A 214 2.60 -0.35 -9.01
CA GLY A 214 2.70 -0.43 -10.46
C GLY A 214 1.47 -1.06 -11.08
N LYS A 215 0.93 -2.15 -10.50
CA LYS A 215 -0.36 -2.74 -10.93
C LYS A 215 -1.50 -1.72 -10.94
N LEU A 216 -1.55 -0.89 -9.90
CA LEU A 216 -2.65 0.04 -9.68
C LEU A 216 -2.52 1.31 -10.54
N TRP A 217 -1.32 1.86 -10.64
CA TRP A 217 -1.12 3.26 -11.06
C TRP A 217 -0.19 3.44 -12.26
N ALA A 218 0.53 2.41 -12.71
CA ALA A 218 1.43 2.53 -13.85
C ALA A 218 0.69 3.05 -15.09
N GLY A 219 1.20 4.14 -15.68
CA GLY A 219 0.60 4.78 -16.85
C GLY A 219 -0.77 5.43 -16.59
N LYS A 220 -1.10 5.82 -15.36
CA LYS A 220 -2.39 6.43 -15.00
C LYS A 220 -2.23 7.74 -14.23
N ASP A 221 -3.26 8.59 -14.27
CA ASP A 221 -3.44 9.65 -13.30
C ASP A 221 -3.92 9.08 -11.96
N THR A 222 -3.30 9.56 -10.89
CA THR A 222 -3.51 9.07 -9.53
C THR A 222 -4.08 10.15 -8.61
N THR A 223 -4.43 11.32 -9.13
CA THR A 223 -4.81 12.50 -8.34
C THR A 223 -5.93 12.18 -7.35
N TYR A 224 -7.02 11.59 -7.84
CA TYR A 224 -8.15 11.22 -6.97
C TYR A 224 -7.79 10.08 -6.01
N ALA A 225 -7.14 9.02 -6.52
CA ALA A 225 -6.73 7.88 -5.72
C ALA A 225 -5.82 8.30 -4.54
N MET A 226 -4.87 9.21 -4.78
CA MET A 226 -3.99 9.75 -3.74
C MET A 226 -4.72 10.65 -2.74
N ALA A 227 -5.60 11.53 -3.23
CA ALA A 227 -6.41 12.40 -2.35
C ALA A 227 -7.30 11.59 -1.41
N THR A 228 -7.86 10.49 -1.90
CA THR A 228 -8.78 9.62 -1.14
C THR A 228 -8.08 8.43 -0.46
N VAL A 229 -6.77 8.27 -0.68
CA VAL A 229 -5.96 7.14 -0.22
C VAL A 229 -6.57 5.79 -0.66
N SER A 230 -7.06 5.75 -1.90
CA SER A 230 -7.70 4.57 -2.48
C SER A 230 -6.71 3.66 -3.19
N LEU A 231 -6.81 2.36 -2.92
CA LEU A 231 -6.10 1.29 -3.65
C LEU A 231 -7.02 0.56 -4.62
N LYS A 232 -8.17 1.15 -4.97
CA LYS A 232 -9.10 0.57 -5.92
C LYS A 232 -8.67 0.98 -7.33
N ASP A 233 -8.61 0.00 -8.22
CA ASP A 233 -8.14 0.21 -9.60
C ASP A 233 -8.96 1.28 -10.35
N TYR A 234 -10.28 1.32 -10.11
CA TYR A 234 -11.20 2.27 -10.75
C TYR A 234 -11.12 3.71 -10.23
N ASP A 235 -10.36 3.97 -9.15
CA ASP A 235 -10.16 5.32 -8.62
C ASP A 235 -8.94 6.02 -9.26
N ALA A 236 -8.13 5.29 -10.03
CA ALA A 236 -7.16 5.85 -10.96
C ALA A 236 -7.87 6.33 -12.25
N ASN A 237 -7.33 7.37 -12.90
CA ASN A 237 -7.98 8.02 -14.07
C ASN A 237 -9.43 8.47 -13.80
N LYS A 238 -9.73 8.85 -12.56
CA LYS A 238 -11.04 9.40 -12.19
C LYS A 238 -11.02 10.92 -12.32
N PHE A 239 -11.95 11.49 -13.09
CA PHE A 239 -12.00 12.93 -13.40
C PHE A 239 -13.35 13.60 -13.09
N ASP A 240 -14.34 12.82 -12.67
CA ASP A 240 -15.68 13.27 -12.26
C ASP A 240 -15.70 13.71 -10.79
N PHE A 241 -14.77 14.58 -10.40
CA PHE A 241 -14.70 15.16 -9.06
C PHE A 241 -14.32 16.64 -9.12
N LYS A 242 -14.54 17.39 -8.04
CA LYS A 242 -14.01 18.74 -7.89
C LYS A 242 -13.08 18.77 -6.70
N LEU A 243 -11.99 19.54 -6.80
CA LEU A 243 -11.07 19.74 -5.67
C LEU A 243 -11.78 20.30 -4.43
N ALA A 244 -12.83 21.10 -4.64
CA ALA A 244 -13.66 21.65 -3.57
C ALA A 244 -14.53 20.61 -2.85
N ASP A 245 -14.71 19.41 -3.43
CA ASP A 245 -15.48 18.33 -2.81
C ASP A 245 -14.62 17.49 -1.85
N PHE A 246 -13.29 17.67 -1.86
CA PHE A 246 -12.40 17.00 -0.92
C PHE A 246 -12.54 17.57 0.49
N SER A 247 -12.51 16.68 1.48
CA SER A 247 -12.34 17.10 2.87
C SER A 247 -10.98 17.78 3.07
N GLU A 248 -10.84 18.53 4.15
CA GLU A 248 -9.56 19.17 4.50
C GLU A 248 -8.41 18.15 4.59
N ASP A 249 -8.69 16.96 5.13
CA ASP A 249 -7.71 15.87 5.26
C ASP A 249 -7.33 15.28 3.90
N GLN A 250 -8.30 15.07 3.00
CA GLN A 250 -8.05 14.59 1.64
C GLN A 250 -7.23 15.61 0.84
N PHE A 251 -7.53 16.90 1.03
CA PHE A 251 -6.80 17.99 0.40
C PHE A 251 -5.34 18.06 0.90
N LYS A 252 -5.12 17.93 2.22
CA LYS A 252 -3.78 17.84 2.81
C LYS A 252 -3.02 16.61 2.34
N ALA A 253 -3.69 15.45 2.25
CA ALA A 253 -3.09 14.23 1.72
C ALA A 253 -2.61 14.45 0.29
N LEU A 254 -3.47 15.02 -0.58
CA LEU A 254 -3.12 15.32 -1.96
C LEU A 254 -1.93 16.28 -2.07
N ALA A 255 -1.88 17.33 -1.26
CA ALA A 255 -0.74 18.25 -1.21
C ALA A 255 0.55 17.55 -0.77
N GLY A 256 0.48 16.66 0.23
CA GLY A 256 1.61 15.84 0.67
C GLY A 256 2.13 14.90 -0.42
N TRP A 257 1.22 14.22 -1.11
CA TRP A 257 1.56 13.34 -2.24
C TRP A 257 2.16 14.11 -3.40
N TYR A 258 1.54 15.22 -3.79
CA TYR A 258 2.08 16.11 -4.81
C TYR A 258 3.51 16.54 -4.49
N LYS A 259 3.77 17.01 -3.26
CA LYS A 259 5.12 17.39 -2.81
C LYS A 259 6.08 16.21 -2.94
N HIS A 260 5.70 15.04 -2.42
CA HIS A 260 6.53 13.84 -2.43
C HIS A 260 6.97 13.49 -3.86
N PHE A 261 5.99 13.35 -4.77
CA PHE A 261 6.29 12.88 -6.12
C PHE A 261 7.06 13.92 -6.94
N THR A 262 6.71 15.20 -6.85
CA THR A 262 7.39 16.26 -7.61
C THR A 262 8.76 16.65 -7.05
N THR A 263 9.06 16.29 -5.79
CA THR A 263 10.40 16.47 -5.20
C THR A 263 11.29 15.26 -5.45
N LYS A 264 10.76 14.04 -5.31
CA LYS A 264 11.53 12.80 -5.40
C LYS A 264 11.78 12.35 -6.83
N TYR A 265 10.82 12.60 -7.73
CA TYR A 265 10.84 12.10 -9.08
C TYR A 265 10.90 13.24 -10.09
N ARG A 266 11.50 12.94 -11.25
CA ARG A 266 11.59 13.90 -12.35
C ARG A 266 10.21 14.12 -12.94
N ALA A 267 9.79 15.38 -13.06
CA ALA A 267 8.63 15.74 -13.87
C ALA A 267 9.01 15.68 -15.35
N VAL A 268 8.21 14.97 -16.15
CA VAL A 268 8.44 14.72 -17.58
C VAL A 268 7.37 15.31 -18.47
N GLY A 269 6.29 15.84 -17.89
CA GLY A 269 5.24 16.49 -18.67
C GLY A 269 4.02 16.89 -17.85
N LYS A 270 2.93 17.14 -18.57
CA LYS A 270 1.61 17.49 -18.04
C LYS A 270 0.53 16.64 -18.67
N LEU A 271 -0.55 16.43 -17.94
CA LEU A 271 -1.70 15.67 -18.42
C LEU A 271 -2.77 16.62 -19.00
N LYS A 272 -3.15 16.37 -20.24
CA LYS A 272 -4.10 17.17 -21.03
C LYS A 272 -5.48 17.23 -20.39
N GLU A 273 -5.96 16.12 -19.85
CA GLU A 273 -7.27 15.99 -19.19
C GLU A 273 -7.40 16.92 -17.96
N LEU A 274 -6.27 17.30 -17.36
CA LEU A 274 -6.18 18.16 -16.20
C LEU A 274 -5.56 19.54 -16.51
N GLN A 275 -5.36 19.89 -17.79
CA GLN A 275 -4.64 21.12 -18.17
C GLN A 275 -5.32 22.40 -17.69
N ASP A 276 -6.66 22.39 -17.62
CA ASP A 276 -7.49 23.55 -17.27
C ASP A 276 -7.88 23.55 -15.77
N TRP A 277 -7.38 22.59 -14.99
CA TRP A 277 -7.66 22.48 -13.57
C TRP A 277 -6.73 23.38 -12.75
N ASP A 278 -7.29 24.02 -11.72
CA ASP A 278 -6.51 24.86 -10.80
C ASP A 278 -6.02 24.07 -9.58
N PHE A 279 -4.75 23.66 -9.62
CA PHE A 279 -4.06 23.04 -8.48
C PHE A 279 -3.24 24.04 -7.64
N SER A 280 -3.38 25.35 -7.85
CA SER A 280 -2.57 26.38 -7.16
C SER A 280 -2.64 26.25 -5.64
N SER A 281 -3.83 25.97 -5.09
CA SER A 281 -4.02 25.80 -3.65
C SER A 281 -3.36 24.53 -3.11
N VAL A 282 -3.35 23.43 -3.89
CA VAL A 282 -2.64 22.20 -3.54
C VAL A 282 -1.14 22.44 -3.53
N ARG A 283 -0.61 23.13 -4.55
CA ARG A 283 0.81 23.48 -4.67
C ARG A 283 1.29 24.39 -3.56
N LYS A 284 0.52 25.45 -3.26
CA LYS A 284 0.82 26.36 -2.15
C LYS A 284 0.90 25.61 -0.82
N LEU A 285 -0.08 24.75 -0.54
CA LEU A 285 -0.05 23.94 0.68
C LEU A 285 1.16 22.99 0.68
N ALA A 286 1.46 22.34 -0.45
CA ALA A 286 2.60 21.46 -0.60
C ALA A 286 3.93 22.16 -0.30
N ASP A 287 4.10 23.42 -0.70
CA ASP A 287 5.29 24.22 -0.40
C ASP A 287 5.43 24.52 1.10
N GLU A 288 4.32 24.74 1.80
CA GLU A 288 4.27 25.03 3.24
C GLU A 288 4.53 23.79 4.12
N LEU A 289 4.32 22.56 3.60
CA LEU A 289 4.67 21.35 4.33
C LEU A 289 6.21 21.27 4.53
N PRO A 290 6.72 20.75 5.65
CA PRO A 290 8.15 20.57 5.87
C PRO A 290 8.75 19.68 4.79
N ALA A 291 10.03 19.90 4.49
CA ALA A 291 10.79 18.99 3.66
C ALA A 291 10.67 17.59 4.25
N THR A 292 10.19 16.66 3.43
CA THR A 292 10.20 15.25 3.76
C THR A 292 11.66 14.81 3.68
N ASN A 293 12.36 14.80 4.82
CA ASN A 293 13.71 14.25 4.90
C ASN A 293 13.64 12.75 4.59
N PHE A 294 13.72 12.38 3.32
CA PHE A 294 14.06 11.05 2.82
C PHE A 294 15.58 10.89 2.76
N ALA A 295 16.28 11.33 3.82
CA ALA A 295 17.70 11.09 3.91
C ALA A 295 17.91 9.62 4.29
N SER A 296 18.54 8.91 3.37
CA SER A 296 19.11 7.58 3.52
C SER A 296 19.72 7.40 4.90
N LYS A 297 19.33 6.31 5.56
CA LYS A 297 20.11 5.67 6.62
C LYS A 297 20.08 4.19 6.37
#